data_AF-G0UC94-F1
#
_entry.id   AF-G0UC94-F1
#
_cell.length_a   1.000
_cell.length_b   1.000
_cell.length_c   1.000
_cell.angle_alpha   90.00
_cell.angle_beta   90.00
_cell.angle_gamma   90.00
#
_symmetry.space_group_name_H-M   'P 1'
#
loop_
_entity.id
_entity.type
_entity.pdbx_description
1 polymer ?
#
loop_
_entity_poly.entity_id
_entity_poly.type
_entity_poly.pdbx_seq_one_letter_code
_entity_poly.pdbx_strand_id
1 'polypeptide(L)'
;MTPREANGKASVSAVGKEEFQLRYNNNKAGLEMVDQSRTEAVIQQMSRGTKYHSNEWRKAQMLESRLRDYLHKRKMFTRLIEGEKNAAARKQLEEKVAQCEAELEAELEAERTFGNFVHVDMDMFFAAVEIKKKPELVNVPLGVGGNSMLSTTNYIARSYGVRSGMPGYIGKKLCSSLVIVPPDFAAYRAEAEVVRRIAAEYDPKFVSCGLDELT
;
A
#
# COMPACT_ATOMS: atom_id res chain seq x y z
N MET A 1 27.80 -23.41 -1.86
CA MET A 1 27.09 -22.11 -1.74
C MET A 1 27.85 -21.10 -2.58
N THR A 2 27.33 -20.76 -3.76
CA THR A 2 27.92 -19.78 -4.67
C THR A 2 27.50 -18.36 -4.25
N PRO A 3 28.39 -17.35 -4.29
CA PRO A 3 28.01 -15.97 -4.00
C PRO A 3 27.22 -15.39 -5.17
N ARG A 4 26.06 -14.78 -4.88
CA ARG A 4 25.29 -14.00 -5.86
C ARG A 4 26.03 -12.71 -6.21
N GLU A 5 26.24 -12.51 -7.49
CA GLU A 5 26.79 -11.29 -8.08
C GLU A 5 25.94 -10.06 -7.73
N ALA A 6 26.61 -9.00 -7.27
CA ALA A 6 26.01 -7.69 -7.05
C ALA A 6 25.78 -7.00 -8.40
N ASN A 7 24.52 -6.88 -8.80
CA ASN A 7 24.13 -6.17 -10.01
C ASN A 7 23.50 -4.82 -9.69
N GLY A 8 23.88 -3.78 -10.44
CA GLY A 8 23.15 -2.51 -10.55
C GLY A 8 23.68 -1.32 -9.75
N LYS A 9 24.69 -0.61 -10.31
CA LYS A 9 24.90 0.81 -10.00
C LYS A 9 23.72 1.60 -10.59
N ALA A 10 22.72 1.94 -9.78
CA ALA A 10 21.69 2.91 -10.18
C ALA A 10 22.31 4.31 -10.20
N SER A 11 22.60 4.82 -11.40
CA SER A 11 22.88 6.23 -11.63
C SER A 11 21.59 7.02 -11.42
N VAL A 12 21.57 7.88 -10.42
CA VAL A 12 20.46 8.82 -10.18
C VAL A 12 20.61 9.97 -11.16
N SER A 13 20.03 9.84 -12.35
CA SER A 13 19.83 10.95 -13.29
C SER A 13 18.61 11.76 -12.85
N ALA A 14 18.76 13.09 -12.80
CA ALA A 14 17.65 13.98 -12.51
C ALA A 14 16.58 13.85 -13.60
N VAL A 15 15.42 13.29 -13.24
CA VAL A 15 14.31 13.06 -14.18
C VAL A 15 13.72 14.40 -14.59
N GLY A 16 13.80 14.73 -15.88
CA GLY A 16 13.22 15.95 -16.44
C GLY A 16 11.70 15.99 -16.24
N LYS A 17 11.10 17.18 -16.27
CA LYS A 17 9.63 17.36 -16.14
C LYS A 17 8.83 16.55 -17.15
N GLU A 18 9.41 16.27 -18.32
CA GLU A 18 8.79 15.50 -19.40
C GLU A 18 8.87 13.98 -19.22
N GLU A 19 9.75 13.50 -18.33
CA GLU A 19 10.03 12.08 -18.11
C GLU A 19 9.39 11.56 -16.81
N PHE A 20 8.80 12.43 -15.99
CA PHE A 20 8.10 12.02 -14.77
C PHE A 20 6.86 11.18 -15.09
N GLN A 21 6.91 9.92 -14.69
CA GLN A 21 5.83 8.96 -14.85
C GLN A 21 5.16 8.65 -13.50
N LEU A 22 3.84 8.75 -13.47
CA LEU A 22 3.04 8.27 -12.34
C LEU A 22 3.09 6.74 -12.31
N ARG A 23 3.53 6.18 -11.19
CA ARG A 23 3.62 4.73 -11.01
C ARG A 23 2.30 4.16 -10.51
N TYR A 24 1.90 3.03 -11.08
CA TYR A 24 0.78 2.26 -10.58
C TYR A 24 1.29 1.29 -9.51
N ASN A 25 0.50 1.11 -8.46
CA ASN A 25 0.79 0.13 -7.42
C ASN A 25 -0.24 -1.00 -7.53
N ASN A 26 0.23 -2.23 -7.68
CA ASN A 26 -0.59 -3.44 -7.78
C ASN A 26 -0.46 -4.36 -6.55
N ASN A 27 0.10 -3.88 -5.44
CA ASN A 27 0.28 -4.65 -4.19
C ASN A 27 -1.03 -4.83 -3.39
N LYS A 28 -2.19 -4.88 -4.06
CA LYS A 28 -3.50 -5.08 -3.41
C LYS A 28 -4.15 -6.32 -4.03
N ALA A 29 -4.79 -7.14 -3.19
CA ALA A 29 -5.39 -8.41 -3.61
C ALA A 29 -6.27 -8.25 -4.86
N GLY A 30 -6.12 -9.16 -5.82
CA GLY A 30 -6.85 -9.17 -7.08
C GLY A 30 -6.30 -8.23 -8.17
N LEU A 31 -5.10 -7.68 -7.99
CA LEU A 31 -4.38 -6.87 -8.98
C LEU A 31 -3.17 -7.59 -9.59
N GLU A 32 -2.93 -8.85 -9.23
CA GLU A 32 -1.69 -9.58 -9.53
C GLU A 32 -1.49 -9.78 -11.04
N MET A 33 -2.58 -9.95 -11.79
CA MET A 33 -2.56 -10.24 -13.23
C MET A 33 -2.77 -8.99 -14.11
N VAL A 34 -2.79 -7.79 -13.51
CA VAL A 34 -3.05 -6.55 -14.25
C VAL A 34 -1.86 -6.22 -15.16
N ASP A 35 -2.16 -5.83 -16.40
CA ASP A 35 -1.18 -5.18 -17.27
C ASP A 35 -0.83 -3.79 -16.70
N GLN A 36 0.23 -3.77 -15.89
CA GLN A 36 0.72 -2.57 -15.23
C GLN A 36 1.16 -1.50 -16.24
N SER A 37 1.80 -1.90 -17.34
CA SER A 37 2.30 -0.96 -18.35
C SER A 37 1.16 -0.21 -19.03
N ARG A 38 0.11 -0.94 -19.46
CA ARG A 38 -1.11 -0.33 -19.99
C ARG A 38 -1.78 0.59 -18.98
N THR A 39 -1.86 0.14 -17.72
CA THR A 39 -2.53 0.90 -16.65
C THR A 39 -1.80 2.22 -16.38
N GLU A 40 -0.48 2.19 -16.25
CA GLU A 40 0.36 3.37 -16.08
C GLU A 40 0.28 4.32 -17.28
N ALA A 41 0.27 3.80 -18.51
CA ALA A 41 0.13 4.62 -19.71
C ALA A 41 -1.20 5.40 -19.71
N VAL A 42 -2.31 4.76 -19.32
CA VAL A 42 -3.62 5.42 -19.20
C VAL A 42 -3.61 6.46 -18.09
N ILE A 43 -3.07 6.13 -16.91
CA ILE A 43 -2.97 7.09 -15.79
C ILE A 43 -2.14 8.30 -16.21
N GLN A 44 -1.00 8.07 -16.87
CA GLN A 44 -0.11 9.12 -17.34
C GLN A 44 -0.82 10.00 -18.37
N GLN A 45 -1.48 9.40 -19.36
CA GLN A 45 -2.24 10.12 -20.39
C GLN A 45 -3.31 11.02 -19.76
N MET A 46 -4.07 10.50 -18.80
CA MET A 46 -5.18 11.22 -18.17
C MET A 46 -4.73 12.29 -17.15
N SER A 47 -3.51 12.16 -16.62
CA SER A 47 -2.99 13.05 -15.58
C SER A 47 -2.08 14.14 -16.15
N ARG A 48 -1.44 13.93 -17.31
CA ARG A 48 -0.48 14.86 -17.90
C ARG A 48 -1.10 16.27 -18.06
N GLY A 49 -0.35 17.29 -17.67
CA GLY A 49 -0.78 18.68 -17.75
C GLY A 49 -1.72 19.15 -16.63
N THR A 50 -2.19 18.25 -15.75
CA THR A 50 -3.03 18.62 -14.61
C THR A 50 -2.23 19.23 -13.45
N LYS A 51 -2.93 19.94 -12.55
CA LYS A 51 -2.36 20.40 -11.26
C LYS A 51 -1.89 19.23 -10.40
N TYR A 52 -2.62 18.11 -10.42
CA TYR A 52 -2.27 16.89 -9.68
C TYR A 52 -0.92 16.35 -10.14
N HIS A 53 -0.73 16.16 -11.45
CA HIS A 53 0.54 15.69 -12.02
C HIS A 53 1.71 16.62 -11.68
N SER A 54 1.51 17.95 -11.76
CA SER A 54 2.54 18.92 -11.39
C SER A 54 2.92 18.83 -9.90
N ASN A 55 1.95 18.52 -9.04
CA ASN A 55 2.18 18.34 -7.60
C ASN A 55 2.90 17.02 -7.30
N GLU A 56 2.51 15.91 -7.95
CA GLU A 56 3.19 14.63 -7.79
C GLU A 56 4.65 14.69 -8.28
N TRP A 57 4.90 15.43 -9.37
CA TRP A 57 6.27 15.70 -9.81
C TRP A 57 7.09 16.46 -8.76
N ARG A 58 6.51 17.51 -8.15
CA ARG A 58 7.17 18.25 -7.05
C ARG A 58 7.49 17.33 -5.87
N LYS A 59 6.56 16.45 -5.48
CA LYS A 59 6.78 15.47 -4.40
C LYS A 59 7.89 14.50 -4.75
N ALA A 60 7.94 14.01 -5.98
CA ALA A 60 8.99 13.11 -6.45
C ALA A 60 10.38 13.78 -6.38
N GLN A 61 10.50 15.05 -6.77
CA GLN A 61 11.75 15.80 -6.64
C GLN A 61 12.19 15.98 -5.18
N MET A 62 11.24 16.29 -4.28
CA MET A 62 11.54 16.39 -2.86
C MET A 62 12.02 15.05 -2.28
N LEU A 63 11.38 13.94 -2.68
CA LEU A 63 11.79 12.60 -2.30
C LEU A 63 13.18 12.26 -2.82
N GLU A 64 13.49 12.59 -4.08
CA GLU A 64 14.79 12.38 -4.70
C GLU A 64 15.89 13.19 -4.00
N SER A 65 15.60 14.43 -3.59
CA SER A 65 16.52 15.23 -2.77
C SER A 65 16.81 14.55 -1.44
N ARG A 66 15.77 14.15 -0.70
CA ARG A 66 15.94 13.45 0.59
C ARG A 66 16.71 12.14 0.43
N LEU A 67 16.45 11.39 -0.64
CA LEU A 67 17.17 10.15 -0.93
C LEU A 67 18.66 10.42 -1.18
N ARG A 68 18.99 11.47 -1.93
CA ARG A 68 20.39 11.88 -2.12
C ARG A 68 21.07 12.23 -0.80
N ASP A 69 20.38 12.96 0.08
CA ASP A 69 20.91 13.31 1.41
C ASP A 69 21.15 12.06 2.26
N TYR A 70 20.21 11.11 2.27
CA TYR A 70 20.38 9.84 2.98
C TYR A 70 21.53 9.01 2.42
N LEU A 71 21.66 8.92 1.09
CA LEU A 71 22.77 8.21 0.45
C LEU A 71 24.12 8.87 0.75
N HIS A 72 24.17 10.21 0.84
CA HIS A 72 25.36 10.94 1.25
C HIS A 72 25.72 10.66 2.71
N LYS A 73 24.75 10.80 3.63
CA LYS A 73 24.93 10.48 5.05
C LYS A 73 25.40 9.04 5.25
N ARG A 74 24.81 8.09 4.53
CA ARG A 74 25.24 6.68 4.56
C ARG A 74 26.70 6.54 4.15
N LYS A 75 27.10 7.11 3.01
CA LYS A 75 28.50 7.08 2.54
C LYS A 75 29.47 7.71 3.55
N MET A 76 29.09 8.84 4.16
CA MET A 76 29.89 9.49 5.19
C MET A 76 30.03 8.58 6.42
N PHE A 77 28.92 8.03 6.91
CA PHE A 77 28.93 7.14 8.07
C PHE A 77 29.78 5.89 7.79
N THR A 78 29.59 5.24 6.65
CA THR A 78 30.41 4.11 6.19
C THR A 78 31.90 4.45 6.23
N ARG A 79 32.33 5.59 5.69
CA ARG A 79 33.74 6.02 5.75
C ARG A 79 34.24 6.31 7.17
N LEU A 80 33.38 6.82 8.04
CA LEU A 80 33.73 7.10 9.43
C LEU A 80 33.88 5.82 10.25
N ILE A 81 33.15 4.75 9.94
CA ILE A 81 33.23 3.48 10.67
C ILE A 81 34.22 2.49 10.03
N GLU A 82 34.58 2.66 8.77
CA GLU A 82 35.57 1.85 8.06
C GLU A 82 37.01 2.18 8.50
N GLY A 83 37.82 1.13 8.72
CA GLY A 83 39.24 1.24 9.10
C GLY A 83 39.53 0.82 10.53
N GLU A 84 40.78 0.39 10.78
CA GLU A 84 41.20 -0.19 12.07
C GLU A 84 41.04 0.77 13.25
N LYS A 85 41.22 2.08 13.02
CA LYS A 85 41.11 3.11 14.07
C LYS A 85 39.73 3.18 14.72
N ASN A 86 38.67 2.89 13.97
CA ASN A 86 37.28 2.98 14.45
C ASN A 86 36.66 1.59 14.66
N ALA A 87 37.43 0.52 14.48
CA ALA A 87 36.96 -0.86 14.64
C ALA A 87 36.43 -1.13 16.05
N ALA A 88 37.06 -0.59 17.09
CA ALA A 88 36.60 -0.73 18.47
C ALA A 88 35.27 -0.02 18.72
N ALA A 89 35.10 1.21 18.23
CA ALA A 89 33.85 1.97 18.37
C ALA A 89 32.71 1.32 17.57
N ARG A 90 32.99 0.79 16.38
CA ARG A 90 32.05 0.01 15.58
C ARG A 90 31.63 -1.26 16.33
N LYS A 91 32.58 -2.02 16.86
CA LYS A 91 32.32 -3.22 17.67
C LYS A 91 31.45 -2.89 18.88
N GLN A 92 31.72 -1.80 19.59
CA GLN A 92 30.89 -1.34 20.70
C GLN A 92 29.47 -0.97 20.27
N LEU A 93 29.29 -0.36 19.10
CA LEU A 93 27.95 -0.04 18.58
C LEU A 93 27.19 -1.33 18.19
N GLU A 94 27.85 -2.24 17.49
CA GLU A 94 27.30 -3.56 17.14
C GLU A 94 26.91 -4.35 18.40
N GLU A 95 27.77 -4.34 19.44
CA GLU A 95 27.49 -4.95 20.75
C GLU A 95 26.30 -4.28 21.45
N LYS A 96 26.19 -2.95 21.41
CA LYS A 96 25.03 -2.23 21.98
C LYS A 96 23.73 -2.56 21.25
N VAL A 97 23.75 -2.63 19.91
CA VAL A 97 22.57 -3.01 19.13
C VAL A 97 22.17 -4.45 19.47
N ALA A 98 23.13 -5.37 19.48
CA ALA A 98 22.88 -6.76 19.84
C ALA A 98 22.35 -6.89 21.28
N GLN A 99 22.85 -6.08 22.22
CA GLN A 99 22.33 -6.03 23.57
C GLN A 99 20.88 -5.53 23.61
N CYS A 100 20.56 -4.43 22.93
CA CYS A 100 19.19 -3.92 22.87
C CYS A 100 18.23 -4.91 22.19
N GLU A 101 18.67 -5.60 21.14
CA GLU A 101 17.89 -6.65 20.47
C GLU A 101 17.65 -7.82 21.43
N ALA A 102 18.69 -8.29 22.13
CA ALA A 102 18.56 -9.39 23.10
C ALA A 102 17.69 -9.03 24.31
N GLU A 103 17.80 -7.79 24.81
CA GLU A 103 16.94 -7.27 25.88
C GLU A 103 15.47 -7.24 25.42
N LEU A 104 15.19 -6.71 24.23
CA LEU A 104 13.85 -6.68 23.67
C LEU A 104 13.29 -8.09 23.43
N GLU A 105 14.09 -9.01 22.89
CA GLU A 105 13.69 -10.41 22.71
C GLU A 105 13.38 -11.09 24.05
N ALA A 106 14.21 -10.87 25.07
CA ALA A 106 13.98 -11.42 26.40
C ALA A 106 12.70 -10.86 27.05
N GLU A 107 12.43 -9.56 26.89
CA GLU A 107 11.18 -8.93 27.33
C GLU A 107 9.96 -9.54 26.62
N LEU A 108 10.03 -9.66 25.28
CA LEU A 108 8.94 -10.23 24.48
C LEU A 108 8.70 -11.71 24.80
N GLU A 109 9.76 -12.49 25.06
CA GLU A 109 9.64 -13.90 25.43
C GLU A 109 9.11 -14.08 26.87
N ALA A 110 9.48 -13.18 27.78
CA ALA A 110 8.96 -13.19 29.16
C ALA A 110 7.45 -12.89 29.22
N GLU A 111 6.96 -12.02 28.32
CA GLU A 111 5.52 -11.70 28.19
C GLU A 111 4.80 -12.57 27.15
N ARG A 112 5.49 -13.56 26.55
CA ARG A 112 4.93 -14.36 25.48
C ARG A 112 3.70 -15.12 25.95
N THR A 113 2.58 -14.81 25.33
CA THR A 113 1.35 -15.58 25.46
C THR A 113 1.19 -16.47 24.23
N PHE A 114 0.80 -17.73 24.41
CA PHE A 114 0.41 -18.61 23.31
C PHE A 114 -1.03 -18.35 22.84
N GLY A 115 -1.40 -17.06 22.79
CA GLY A 115 -2.70 -16.63 22.30
C GLY A 115 -2.79 -16.80 20.78
N ASN A 116 -3.98 -17.14 20.29
CA ASN A 116 -4.27 -17.08 18.87
C ASN A 116 -4.77 -15.68 18.54
N PHE A 117 -4.04 -14.98 17.68
CA PHE A 117 -4.46 -13.68 17.15
C PHE A 117 -5.09 -13.90 15.78
N VAL A 118 -6.29 -13.37 15.57
CA VAL A 118 -7.03 -13.53 14.32
C VAL A 118 -7.35 -12.17 13.77
N HIS A 119 -6.80 -11.86 12.61
CA HIS A 119 -7.17 -10.66 11.86
C HIS A 119 -8.20 -11.01 10.79
N VAL A 120 -9.30 -10.26 10.75
CA VAL A 120 -10.37 -10.40 9.78
C VAL A 120 -10.47 -9.11 8.97
N ASP A 121 -10.39 -9.24 7.64
CA ASP A 121 -10.58 -8.17 6.65
C ASP A 121 -11.67 -8.61 5.67
N MET A 122 -12.73 -7.81 5.54
CA MET A 122 -13.84 -8.13 4.65
C MET A 122 -13.52 -7.85 3.18
N ASP A 123 -13.58 -8.90 2.37
CA ASP A 123 -13.36 -8.84 0.94
C ASP A 123 -14.19 -7.77 0.24
N MET A 124 -13.48 -6.80 -0.38
CA MET A 124 -14.08 -5.75 -1.21
C MET A 124 -15.31 -5.08 -0.57
N PHE A 125 -15.26 -4.84 0.75
CA PHE A 125 -16.41 -4.62 1.62
C PHE A 125 -17.54 -3.75 1.03
N PHE A 126 -17.29 -2.47 0.71
CA PHE A 126 -18.35 -1.61 0.18
C PHE A 126 -18.96 -2.13 -1.13
N ALA A 127 -18.14 -2.71 -2.02
CA ALA A 127 -18.64 -3.30 -3.25
C ALA A 127 -19.44 -4.58 -2.98
N ALA A 128 -19.01 -5.40 -2.01
CA ALA A 128 -19.75 -6.60 -1.59
C ALA A 128 -21.13 -6.24 -0.99
N VAL A 129 -21.23 -5.17 -0.20
CA VAL A 129 -22.52 -4.69 0.34
C VAL A 129 -23.46 -4.23 -0.79
N GLU A 130 -22.94 -3.49 -1.78
CA GLU A 130 -23.76 -3.09 -2.93
C GLU A 130 -24.19 -4.29 -3.79
N ILE A 131 -23.32 -5.29 -3.96
CA ILE A 131 -23.66 -6.56 -4.64
C ILE A 131 -24.75 -7.32 -3.87
N LYS A 132 -24.67 -7.37 -2.53
CA LYS A 132 -25.71 -7.99 -1.68
C LYS A 132 -27.05 -7.30 -1.84
N LYS A 133 -27.07 -5.96 -1.92
CA LYS A 133 -28.28 -5.15 -2.15
C LYS A 133 -28.85 -5.32 -3.56
N LYS A 134 -27.98 -5.50 -4.55
CA LYS A 134 -28.31 -5.53 -5.99
C LYS A 134 -27.58 -6.70 -6.67
N PRO A 135 -28.18 -7.91 -6.65
CA PRO A 135 -27.55 -9.12 -7.18
C PRO A 135 -27.17 -9.04 -8.67
N GLU A 136 -27.78 -8.15 -9.45
CA GLU A 136 -27.41 -7.87 -10.84
C GLU A 136 -25.96 -7.35 -10.99
N LEU A 137 -25.33 -6.88 -9.90
CA LEU A 137 -23.96 -6.39 -9.89
C LEU A 137 -22.88 -7.47 -9.70
N VAL A 138 -23.26 -8.74 -9.45
CA VAL A 138 -22.30 -9.83 -9.16
C VAL A 138 -21.25 -9.98 -10.26
N ASN A 139 -21.67 -9.91 -11.53
CA ASN A 139 -20.82 -10.18 -12.69
C ASN A 139 -20.36 -8.92 -13.44
N VAL A 140 -20.53 -7.74 -12.85
CA VAL A 140 -20.15 -6.47 -13.49
C VAL A 140 -18.89 -5.89 -12.85
N PRO A 141 -17.98 -5.25 -13.61
CA PRO A 141 -16.91 -4.46 -13.02
C PRO A 141 -17.53 -3.30 -12.22
N LEU A 142 -17.34 -3.31 -10.90
CA LEU A 142 -18.00 -2.38 -9.98
C LEU A 142 -16.97 -1.55 -9.20
N GLY A 143 -17.22 -0.25 -9.14
CA GLY A 143 -16.59 0.68 -8.22
C GLY A 143 -17.62 1.40 -7.34
N VAL A 144 -17.30 1.55 -6.05
CA VAL A 144 -18.06 2.39 -5.12
C VAL A 144 -17.34 3.73 -4.96
N GLY A 145 -18.08 4.83 -5.09
CA GLY A 145 -17.54 6.19 -4.98
C GLY A 145 -18.20 7.13 -5.98
N GLY A 146 -17.40 7.86 -6.73
CA GLY A 146 -17.87 8.76 -7.76
C GLY A 146 -16.84 8.97 -8.86
N ASN A 147 -17.18 9.83 -9.82
CA ASN A 147 -16.29 10.12 -10.95
C ASN A 147 -14.96 10.72 -10.48
N SER A 148 -14.96 11.46 -9.36
CA SER A 148 -13.77 12.09 -8.79
C SER A 148 -12.86 11.13 -8.03
N MET A 149 -13.42 10.10 -7.37
CA MET A 149 -12.65 9.16 -6.54
C MET A 149 -13.44 7.87 -6.29
N LEU A 150 -12.76 6.73 -6.39
CA LEU A 150 -13.27 5.42 -6.01
C LEU A 150 -12.76 5.05 -4.61
N SER A 151 -13.67 4.68 -3.72
CA SER A 151 -13.37 4.19 -2.39
C SER A 151 -12.95 2.72 -2.43
N THR A 152 -13.73 1.88 -3.13
CA THR A 152 -13.51 0.43 -3.24
C THR A 152 -13.93 -0.05 -4.62
N THR A 153 -13.32 -1.13 -5.08
CA THR A 153 -13.71 -1.85 -6.30
C THR A 153 -13.83 -3.34 -6.04
N ASN A 154 -14.71 -4.01 -6.77
CA ASN A 154 -14.80 -5.47 -6.75
C ASN A 154 -13.62 -6.11 -7.50
N TYR A 155 -13.41 -7.40 -7.29
CA TYR A 155 -12.32 -8.15 -7.91
C TYR A 155 -12.38 -8.13 -9.45
N ILE A 156 -13.58 -8.09 -10.04
CA ILE A 156 -13.76 -7.98 -11.50
C ILE A 156 -13.15 -6.66 -12.00
N ALA A 157 -13.47 -5.53 -11.39
CA ALA A 157 -12.90 -4.23 -11.78
C ALA A 157 -11.38 -4.16 -11.52
N ARG A 158 -10.89 -4.81 -10.45
CA ARG A 158 -9.46 -4.90 -10.15
C ARG A 158 -8.68 -5.59 -11.28
N SER A 159 -9.24 -6.61 -11.93
CA SER A 159 -8.59 -7.27 -13.08
C SER A 159 -8.29 -6.33 -14.26
N TYR A 160 -9.00 -5.20 -14.36
CA TYR A 160 -8.75 -4.14 -15.36
C TYR A 160 -7.78 -3.06 -14.88
N GLY A 161 -7.22 -3.18 -13.68
CA GLY A 161 -6.38 -2.16 -13.03
C GLY A 161 -7.16 -1.07 -12.29
N VAL A 162 -8.48 -1.23 -12.09
CA VAL A 162 -9.29 -0.25 -11.35
C VAL A 162 -9.24 -0.57 -9.85
N ARG A 163 -8.72 0.37 -9.05
CA ARG A 163 -8.51 0.20 -7.60
C ARG A 163 -9.02 1.36 -6.76
N SER A 164 -9.13 1.12 -5.45
CA SER A 164 -9.35 2.15 -4.44
C SER A 164 -8.30 3.25 -4.50
N GLY A 165 -8.71 4.51 -4.31
CA GLY A 165 -7.87 5.70 -4.40
C GLY A 165 -7.63 6.21 -5.83
N MET A 166 -8.24 5.58 -6.83
CA MET A 166 -8.20 6.02 -8.22
C MET A 166 -9.41 6.92 -8.55
N PRO A 167 -9.24 8.03 -9.31
CA PRO A 167 -10.38 8.77 -9.84
C PRO A 167 -11.26 7.90 -10.74
N GLY A 168 -12.59 7.96 -10.54
CA GLY A 168 -13.55 7.16 -11.30
C GLY A 168 -13.48 7.38 -12.81
N TYR A 169 -13.17 8.60 -13.27
CA TYR A 169 -13.01 8.88 -14.71
C TYR A 169 -11.80 8.16 -15.32
N ILE A 170 -10.72 7.94 -14.56
CA ILE A 170 -9.59 7.12 -15.00
C ILE A 170 -9.99 5.64 -15.00
N GLY A 171 -10.71 5.20 -13.96
CA GLY A 171 -11.26 3.84 -13.90
C GLY A 171 -12.12 3.50 -15.13
N LYS A 172 -13.00 4.42 -15.55
CA LYS A 172 -13.81 4.27 -16.77
C LYS A 172 -12.98 4.23 -18.06
N LYS A 173 -11.79 4.85 -18.06
CA LYS A 173 -10.87 4.77 -19.20
C LYS A 173 -10.15 3.42 -19.27
N LEU A 174 -9.84 2.82 -18.12
CA LEU A 174 -9.25 1.49 -18.02
C LEU A 174 -10.26 0.39 -18.36
N CYS A 175 -11.51 0.56 -17.90
CA CYS A 175 -12.62 -0.36 -18.10
C CYS A 175 -13.88 0.43 -18.51
N SER A 176 -14.22 0.41 -19.80
CA SER A 176 -15.36 1.18 -20.33
C SER A 176 -16.72 0.70 -19.80
N SER A 177 -16.82 -0.57 -19.39
CA SER A 177 -18.01 -1.17 -18.77
C SER A 177 -18.07 -1.00 -17.25
N LEU A 178 -17.17 -0.20 -16.65
CA LEU A 178 -17.15 0.05 -15.21
C LEU A 178 -18.43 0.74 -14.75
N VAL A 179 -19.16 0.06 -13.87
CA VAL A 179 -20.30 0.61 -13.14
C VAL A 179 -19.77 1.32 -11.89
N ILE A 180 -20.17 2.58 -11.69
CA ILE A 180 -19.83 3.34 -10.48
C ILE A 180 -21.11 3.62 -9.72
N VAL A 181 -21.18 3.20 -8.46
CA VAL A 181 -22.31 3.45 -7.56
C VAL A 181 -21.88 4.40 -6.42
N PRO A 182 -22.77 5.30 -5.97
CA PRO A 182 -22.49 6.17 -4.84
C PRO A 182 -22.37 5.36 -3.53
N PRO A 183 -21.55 5.82 -2.56
CA PRO A 183 -21.41 5.14 -1.29
C PRO A 183 -22.69 5.27 -0.43
N ASP A 184 -23.05 4.18 0.24
CA ASP A 184 -24.13 4.08 1.22
C ASP A 184 -23.55 3.71 2.61
N PHE A 185 -23.03 4.71 3.31
CA PHE A 185 -22.41 4.50 4.62
C PHE A 185 -23.37 3.99 5.69
N ALA A 186 -24.67 4.20 5.54
CA ALA A 186 -25.65 3.64 6.47
C ALA A 186 -25.72 2.12 6.33
N ALA A 187 -25.79 1.61 5.10
CA ALA A 187 -25.72 0.19 4.83
C ALA A 187 -24.37 -0.42 5.25
N TYR A 188 -23.26 0.26 4.99
CA TYR A 188 -21.93 -0.25 5.35
C TYR A 188 -21.75 -0.38 6.87
N ARG A 189 -22.24 0.59 7.65
CA ARG A 189 -22.24 0.48 9.12
C ARG A 189 -23.13 -0.65 9.59
N ALA A 190 -24.32 -0.81 9.00
CA ALA A 190 -25.24 -1.88 9.40
C ALA A 190 -24.63 -3.27 9.18
N GLU A 191 -23.96 -3.50 8.06
CA GLU A 191 -23.27 -4.77 7.77
C GLU A 191 -22.03 -4.98 8.64
N ALA A 192 -21.24 -3.92 8.91
CA ALA A 192 -20.12 -3.99 9.83
C ALA A 192 -20.56 -4.42 11.24
N GLU A 193 -21.69 -3.89 11.73
CA GLU A 193 -22.24 -4.28 13.03
C GLU A 193 -22.69 -5.75 13.06
N VAL A 194 -23.08 -6.35 11.93
CA VAL A 194 -23.36 -7.79 11.88
C VAL A 194 -22.08 -8.59 12.15
N VAL A 195 -20.98 -8.25 11.48
CA VAL A 195 -19.70 -8.95 11.64
C VAL A 195 -19.11 -8.72 13.03
N ARG A 196 -19.21 -7.51 13.57
CA ARG A 196 -18.75 -7.19 14.94
C ARG A 196 -19.52 -7.95 16.01
N ARG A 197 -20.83 -8.15 15.85
CA ARG A 197 -21.61 -8.99 16.78
C ARG A 197 -21.12 -10.42 16.79
N ILE A 198 -20.81 -10.99 15.61
CA ILE A 198 -20.23 -12.33 15.51
C ILE A 198 -18.85 -12.36 16.18
N ALA A 199 -17.99 -11.38 15.90
CA ALA A 199 -16.66 -11.29 16.51
C ALA A 199 -16.73 -11.22 18.05
N ALA A 200 -17.69 -10.47 18.60
CA ALA A 200 -17.90 -10.36 20.04
C ALA A 200 -18.29 -11.68 20.74
N GLU A 201 -18.83 -12.66 20.00
CA GLU A 201 -19.09 -14.00 20.52
C GLU A 201 -17.79 -14.81 20.71
N TYR A 202 -16.73 -14.50 19.94
CA TYR A 202 -15.43 -15.16 20.03
C TYR A 202 -14.46 -14.42 20.95
N ASP A 203 -14.41 -13.09 20.86
CA ASP A 203 -13.61 -12.24 21.73
C ASP A 203 -14.39 -10.97 22.09
N PRO A 204 -14.87 -10.79 23.34
CA PRO A 204 -15.54 -9.57 23.75
C PRO A 204 -14.62 -8.34 23.82
N LYS A 205 -13.29 -8.53 23.69
CA LYS A 205 -12.27 -7.48 23.69
C LYS A 205 -11.65 -7.24 22.30
N PHE A 206 -12.27 -7.77 21.23
CA PHE A 206 -11.81 -7.54 19.86
C PHE A 206 -11.64 -6.05 19.58
N VAL A 207 -10.71 -5.72 18.67
CA VAL A 207 -10.41 -4.34 18.27
C VAL A 207 -10.80 -4.15 16.82
N SER A 208 -11.66 -3.18 16.54
CA SER A 208 -12.02 -2.81 15.17
C SER A 208 -11.17 -1.64 14.68
N CYS A 209 -10.48 -1.81 13.55
CA CYS A 209 -9.63 -0.80 12.92
C CYS A 209 -10.38 0.07 11.90
N GLY A 210 -11.56 -0.38 11.45
CA GLY A 210 -12.37 0.27 10.44
C GLY A 210 -13.80 -0.27 10.42
N LEU A 211 -14.49 -0.13 9.28
CA LEU A 211 -15.78 -0.81 9.10
C LEU A 211 -15.59 -2.29 8.70
N ASP A 212 -14.46 -2.61 8.08
CA ASP A 212 -14.15 -3.90 7.47
C ASP A 212 -13.02 -4.70 8.09
N GLU A 213 -12.28 -4.10 9.02
CA GLU A 213 -11.12 -4.71 9.63
C GLU A 213 -11.31 -4.83 11.16
N LEU A 214 -11.02 -6.01 11.69
CA LEU A 214 -10.95 -6.28 13.13
C LEU A 214 -9.87 -7.30 13.48
N THR A 215 -9.41 -7.28 14.73
CA THR A 215 -8.45 -8.22 15.31
C THR A 215 -8.82 -8.60 16.73
#